data_AF-A0A3D0QFX0-F1
#
_entry.id   AF-A0A3D0QFX0-F1
#
_cell.length_a   1.000
_cell.length_b   1.000
_cell.length_c   1.000
_cell.angle_alpha   90.00
_cell.angle_beta   90.00
_cell.angle_gamma   90.00
#
_symmetry.space_group_name_H-M   'P 1'
#
loop_
_entity.id
_entity.type
_entity.pdbx_description
1 polymer ?
#
loop_
_entity_poly.entity_id
_entity_poly.type
_entity_poly.pdbx_seq_one_letter_code
_entity_poly.pdbx_strand_id
1 'polypeptide(L)'
;ASAPFEHEVQWVYWELWHHEGRRARHGAAMMGPDYTHWHGMYEVSKHYYTKFLPEVTKAAASKSRVLGKKYQKIVGEILTRDEHVWMKGLSPKEVEELR
;
A
#
# COMPACT_ATOMS: atom_id res chain seq x y z
N ALA A 1 -23.74 -5.53 1.26
CA ALA A 1 -23.27 -4.52 2.22
C ALA A 1 -24.44 -3.58 2.44
N SER A 2 -24.87 -3.45 3.69
CA SER A 2 -26.07 -2.69 4.10
C SER A 2 -25.73 -1.28 4.56
N ALA A 3 -24.45 -1.02 4.85
CA ALA A 3 -23.90 0.28 5.19
C ALA A 3 -22.56 0.50 4.45
N PRO A 4 -22.19 1.77 4.17
CA PRO A 4 -20.82 2.10 3.78
C PRO A 4 -19.86 1.83 4.95
N PHE A 5 -18.59 1.55 4.66
CA PHE A 5 -17.53 1.40 5.67
C PHE A 5 -17.66 0.19 6.62
N GLU A 6 -18.29 -0.90 6.18
CA GLU A 6 -18.41 -2.17 6.94
C GLU A 6 -17.11 -3.00 6.99
N HIS A 7 -16.12 -2.68 6.14
CA HIS A 7 -14.90 -3.46 6.02
C HIS A 7 -13.66 -2.58 6.15
N GLU A 8 -12.65 -3.06 6.88
CA GLU A 8 -11.37 -2.38 7.10
C GLU A 8 -10.73 -1.86 5.81
N VAL A 9 -10.76 -2.66 4.73
CA VAL A 9 -10.25 -2.25 3.41
C VAL A 9 -10.86 -0.95 2.89
N GLN A 10 -12.12 -0.65 3.23
CA GLN A 10 -12.80 0.58 2.81
C GLN A 10 -12.28 1.79 3.60
N TRP A 11 -12.06 1.64 4.91
CA TRP A 11 -11.43 2.66 5.74
C TRP A 11 -10.01 2.95 5.30
N VAL A 12 -9.19 1.91 5.12
CA VAL A 12 -7.81 2.06 4.66
C VAL A 12 -7.76 2.75 3.29
N TYR A 13 -8.62 2.35 2.35
CA TYR A 13 -8.68 3.01 1.04
C TYR A 13 -9.09 4.48 1.16
N TRP A 14 -10.04 4.79 2.03
CA TRP A 14 -10.47 6.17 2.26
C TRP A 14 -9.34 7.03 2.84
N GLU A 15 -8.66 6.56 3.89
CA GLU A 15 -7.52 7.26 4.51
C GLU A 15 -6.39 7.56 3.50
N LEU A 16 -6.07 6.61 2.61
CA LEU A 16 -5.03 6.76 1.59
C LEU A 16 -5.22 8.01 0.73
N TRP A 17 -6.43 8.25 0.21
CA TRP A 17 -6.67 9.42 -0.65
C TRP A 17 -7.16 10.63 0.14
N HIS A 18 -7.96 10.42 1.20
CA HIS A 18 -8.68 11.46 1.92
C HIS A 18 -7.82 12.16 2.97
N HIS A 19 -7.00 11.41 3.71
CA HIS A 19 -6.16 11.98 4.75
C HIS A 19 -4.73 12.14 4.28
N GLU A 20 -4.08 11.07 3.85
CA GLU A 20 -2.67 11.08 3.48
C GLU A 20 -2.43 11.76 2.14
N GLY A 21 -3.13 11.32 1.09
CA GLY A 21 -3.03 11.93 -0.23
C GLY A 21 -3.48 13.39 -0.23
N ARG A 22 -4.48 13.75 0.57
CA ARG A 22 -4.91 15.15 0.74
C ARG A 22 -3.83 15.99 1.40
N ARG A 23 -3.22 15.50 2.49
CA ARG A 23 -2.09 16.17 3.17
C ARG A 23 -0.92 16.36 2.21
N ALA A 24 -0.58 15.34 1.42
CA ALA A 24 0.47 15.44 0.41
C ALA A 24 0.21 16.57 -0.60
N ARG A 25 -1.00 16.60 -1.19
CA ARG A 25 -1.38 17.61 -2.20
C ARG A 25 -1.46 19.02 -1.62
N HIS A 26 -1.99 19.17 -0.41
CA HIS A 26 -2.06 20.48 0.25
C HIS A 26 -0.68 20.97 0.69
N GLY A 27 0.17 20.06 1.20
CA GLY A 27 1.57 20.35 1.49
C GLY A 27 2.28 20.88 0.26
N ALA A 28 2.10 20.24 -0.90
CA ALA A 28 2.71 20.70 -2.15
C ALA A 28 2.19 22.08 -2.56
N ALA A 29 0.88 22.30 -2.49
CA ALA A 29 0.25 23.57 -2.87
C ALA A 29 0.65 24.75 -1.97
N MET A 30 1.00 24.49 -0.71
CA MET A 30 1.40 25.50 0.27
C MET A 30 2.90 25.53 0.55
N MET A 31 3.72 24.92 -0.33
CA MET A 31 5.18 24.89 -0.20
C MET A 31 5.67 24.29 1.14
N GLY A 32 4.94 23.31 1.67
CA GLY A 32 5.28 22.54 2.86
C GLY A 32 5.96 21.22 2.50
N PRO A 33 7.31 21.15 2.41
CA PRO A 33 8.01 19.94 1.93
C PRO A 33 7.80 18.74 2.86
N ASP A 34 7.75 18.97 4.17
CA ASP A 34 7.56 17.91 5.17
C ASP A 34 6.16 17.29 5.10
N TYR A 35 5.12 18.11 4.92
CA TYR A 35 3.75 17.65 4.69
C TYR A 35 3.55 16.99 3.33
N THR A 36 4.30 17.42 2.33
CA THR A 36 4.30 16.79 1.01
C THR A 36 4.88 15.39 1.10
N HIS A 37 6.01 15.26 1.79
CA HIS A 37 6.80 14.03 1.83
C HIS A 37 6.46 13.15 3.04
N TRP A 38 7.02 13.44 4.21
CA TRP A 38 6.96 12.59 5.40
C TRP A 38 5.55 12.40 5.94
N HIS A 39 4.75 13.47 6.01
CA HIS A 39 3.37 13.37 6.49
C HIS A 39 2.34 13.16 5.37
N GLY A 40 2.80 13.03 4.12
CA GLY A 40 1.98 12.86 2.93
C GLY A 40 2.31 11.58 2.19
N MET A 41 3.13 11.69 1.14
CA MET A 41 3.45 10.59 0.23
C MET A 41 4.10 9.38 0.90
N TYR A 42 4.88 9.60 1.96
CA TYR A 42 5.44 8.51 2.77
C TYR A 42 4.34 7.68 3.43
N GLU A 43 3.37 8.33 4.09
CA GLU A 43 2.24 7.64 4.72
C GLU A 43 1.39 6.90 3.67
N VAL A 44 1.12 7.53 2.51
CA VAL A 44 0.42 6.88 1.39
C VAL A 44 1.12 5.58 1.01
N SER A 45 2.44 5.64 0.79
CA SER A 45 3.23 4.48 0.38
C SER A 45 3.23 3.41 1.47
N LYS A 46 3.51 3.80 2.72
CA LYS A 46 3.54 2.90 3.87
C LYS A 46 2.21 2.18 4.06
N HIS A 47 1.10 2.90 4.07
CA HIS A 47 -0.22 2.29 4.29
C HIS A 47 -0.74 1.52 3.08
N TYR A 48 -0.34 1.87 1.85
CA TYR A 48 -0.64 1.06 0.68
C TYR A 48 -0.06 -0.36 0.85
N TYR A 49 1.23 -0.47 1.17
CA TYR A 49 1.89 -1.77 1.32
C TYR A 49 1.50 -2.50 2.61
N THR A 50 1.50 -1.81 3.75
CA THR A 50 1.36 -2.45 5.07
C THR A 50 -0.08 -2.68 5.51
N LYS A 51 -1.06 -1.94 4.96
CA LYS A 51 -2.47 -2.04 5.34
C LYS A 51 -3.36 -2.41 4.16
N PHE A 52 -3.28 -1.70 3.05
CA PHE A 52 -4.24 -1.84 1.95
C PHE A 52 -4.13 -3.19 1.23
N LEU A 53 -2.94 -3.57 0.76
CA LEU A 53 -2.75 -4.84 0.04
C LEU A 53 -3.15 -6.08 0.89
N PRO A 54 -2.78 -6.18 2.18
CA PRO A 54 -3.27 -7.25 3.05
C PRO A 54 -4.79 -7.24 3.24
N GLU A 55 -5.40 -6.07 3.47
CA GLU A 55 -6.83 -5.96 3.70
C GLU A 55 -7.65 -6.24 2.43
N VAL A 56 -7.14 -5.93 1.23
CA VAL A 56 -7.74 -6.36 -0.04
C VAL A 56 -7.83 -7.88 -0.11
N THR A 57 -6.73 -8.57 0.21
CA THR A 57 -6.68 -10.03 0.22
C THR A 57 -7.65 -10.64 1.24
N LYS A 58 -7.67 -10.09 2.46
CA LYS A 58 -8.55 -10.54 3.55
C LYS A 58 -10.02 -10.30 3.23
N ALA A 59 -10.37 -9.12 2.72
CA ALA A 59 -11.73 -8.79 2.30
C ALA A 59 -12.21 -9.68 1.14
N ALA A 60 -11.34 -10.01 0.18
CA ALA A 60 -11.69 -10.93 -0.90
C ALA A 60 -11.92 -12.36 -0.38
N ALA A 61 -11.05 -12.84 0.52
CA ALA A 61 -11.17 -14.17 1.11
C ALA A 61 -12.44 -14.35 1.95
N SER A 62 -12.91 -13.29 2.63
CA SER A 62 -14.16 -13.33 3.39
C SER A 62 -15.42 -13.44 2.51
N LYS A 63 -15.34 -13.06 1.23
CA LYS A 63 -16.45 -13.19 0.28
C LYS A 63 -16.47 -14.55 -0.42
N SER A 64 -15.32 -15.10 -0.81
CA SER A 64 -15.21 -16.48 -1.28
C SER A 64 -13.75 -16.94 -1.37
N ARG A 65 -13.56 -18.27 -1.34
CA ARG A 65 -12.23 -18.87 -1.58
C ARG A 65 -11.67 -18.55 -2.97
N VAL A 66 -12.53 -18.46 -3.99
CA VAL A 66 -12.13 -18.14 -5.36
C VAL A 66 -11.63 -16.69 -5.44
N LEU A 67 -12.36 -15.74 -4.86
CA LEU A 67 -11.95 -14.34 -4.80
C LEU A 67 -10.67 -14.15 -3.98
N GLY A 68 -10.56 -14.80 -2.83
CA GLY A 68 -9.34 -14.76 -2.02
C GLY A 68 -8.10 -15.16 -2.82
N LYS A 69 -8.14 -16.32 -3.50
CA LYS A 69 -7.04 -16.78 -4.37
C LYS A 69 -6.74 -15.80 -5.51
N LYS A 70 -7.78 -15.22 -6.14
CA LYS A 70 -7.62 -14.24 -7.22
C LYS A 70 -6.84 -13.02 -6.74
N TYR A 71 -7.23 -12.42 -5.61
CA TYR A 71 -6.58 -11.21 -5.11
C TYR A 71 -5.21 -11.47 -4.49
N GLN A 72 -5.00 -12.65 -3.85
CA GLN A 72 -3.65 -13.07 -3.44
C GLN A 72 -2.69 -13.13 -4.62
N LYS A 73 -3.13 -13.71 -5.74
CA LYS A 73 -2.32 -13.78 -6.96
C LYS A 73 -2.01 -12.39 -7.51
N ILE A 74 -3.01 -11.51 -7.61
CA ILE A 74 -2.83 -10.13 -8.10
C ILE A 74 -1.85 -9.35 -7.21
N VAL A 75 -2.01 -9.41 -5.89
CA VAL A 75 -1.09 -8.74 -4.95
C VAL A 75 0.32 -9.31 -5.08
N GLY A 76 0.46 -10.63 -5.16
CA GLY A 76 1.75 -11.28 -5.39
C GLY A 76 2.42 -10.80 -6.68
N GLU A 77 1.68 -10.76 -7.79
CA GLU A 77 2.19 -10.26 -9.09
C GLU A 77 2.63 -8.80 -9.01
N ILE A 78 1.87 -7.94 -8.33
CA ILE A 78 2.25 -6.53 -8.12
C ILE A 78 3.61 -6.45 -7.39
N LEU A 79 3.77 -7.20 -6.30
CA LEU A 79 4.98 -7.18 -5.48
C LEU A 79 6.21 -7.82 -6.17
N THR A 80 6.01 -8.53 -7.28
CA THR A 80 7.13 -9.06 -8.07
C THR A 80 7.74 -8.05 -9.04
N ARG A 81 7.05 -6.96 -9.35
CA ARG A 81 7.51 -5.96 -10.32
C ARG A 81 8.75 -5.21 -9.85
N ASP A 82 9.46 -4.60 -10.80
CA ASP A 82 10.76 -3.95 -10.57
C ASP A 82 10.67 -2.77 -9.60
N GLU A 83 9.52 -2.09 -9.51
CA GLU A 83 9.32 -0.99 -8.56
C GLU A 83 9.38 -1.44 -7.09
N HIS A 84 9.35 -2.75 -6.84
CA HIS A 84 9.34 -3.37 -5.51
C HIS A 84 10.66 -4.08 -5.18
N VAL A 85 11.74 -3.86 -5.96
CA VAL A 85 13.07 -4.42 -5.67
C VAL A 85 13.54 -4.08 -4.25
N TRP A 86 13.15 -2.92 -3.72
CA TRP A 86 13.43 -2.51 -2.34
C TRP A 86 12.89 -3.47 -1.26
N MET A 87 11.92 -4.33 -1.58
CA MET A 87 11.41 -5.37 -0.66
C MET A 87 12.16 -6.70 -0.74
N LYS A 88 12.89 -6.96 -1.83
CA LYS A 88 13.57 -8.24 -2.08
C LYS A 88 14.91 -8.35 -1.35
N GLY A 89 15.45 -7.23 -0.87
CA GLY A 89 16.80 -7.17 -0.29
C GLY A 89 17.89 -7.44 -1.32
N LEU A 90 19.15 -7.45 -0.87
CA LEU A 90 20.29 -7.83 -1.70
C LEU A 90 20.35 -9.35 -1.86
N SER A 91 20.68 -9.82 -3.05
CA SER A 91 21.03 -11.22 -3.28
C SER A 91 22.32 -11.60 -2.54
N PRO A 92 22.55 -12.89 -2.26
CA PRO A 92 23.79 -13.34 -1.61
C PRO A 92 25.06 -12.88 -2.35
N LYS A 93 24.99 -12.77 -3.68
CA LYS A 93 26.09 -12.28 -4.51
C LYS A 93 26.34 -10.78 -4.30
N GLU A 94 25.29 -9.96 -4.32
CA GLU A 94 25.40 -8.51 -4.06
C GLU A 94 25.86 -8.23 -2.63
N VAL A 95 25.47 -9.05 -1.65
CA VAL A 95 25.98 -8.95 -0.27
C VAL A 95 27.48 -9.23 -0.22
N GLU A 96 27.98 -10.22 -0.96
CA GLU A 96 29.40 -10.55 -0.98
C GLU A 96 30.22 -9.48 -1.73
N GLU A 97 29.69 -8.88 -2.79
CA GLU A 97 30.35 -7.78 -3.53
C GLU A 97 30.47 -6.47 -2.71
N LEU A 98 29.61 -6.27 -1.70
CA LEU A 98 29.61 -5.10 -0.82
C LEU A 98 30.44 -5.27 0.47
N ARG A 99 31.00 -6.46 0.73
CA ARG A 99 31.89 -6.72 1.86
C ARG A 99 33.32 -6.27 1.59
#